data_AF-A0A940XTW3-F1
#
_entry.id   AF-A0A940XTW3-F1
#
_cell.length_a   1.000
_cell.length_b   1.000
_cell.length_c   1.000
_cell.angle_alpha   90.00
_cell.angle_beta   90.00
_cell.angle_gamma   90.00
#
_symmetry.space_group_name_H-M   'P 1'
#
loop_
_entity.id
_entity.type
_entity.pdbx_description
1 polymer ?
#
loop_
_entity_poly.entity_id
_entity_poly.type
_entity_poly.pdbx_seq_one_letter_code
_entity_poly.pdbx_strand_id
1 'polypeptide(L)'
;MSDDGDLWQSIEHLQDWLARTQPDRPPQETLLLRMLKLSEEVGEVAEAVIGATGQNPRKGVSHTWDDVRAELCDVIITAAVALRTLSPDAQQIFTTHLARVTARSQESDTATPGKPL
;
A
#
# COMPACT_ATOMS: atom_id res chain seq x y z
N MET A 1 5.31 23.55 11.17
CA MET A 1 4.88 22.91 9.92
C MET A 1 5.61 21.59 9.87
N SER A 2 4.88 20.50 10.08
CA SER A 2 5.48 19.18 10.27
C SER A 2 6.26 18.78 9.03
N ASP A 3 7.43 18.22 9.30
CA ASP A 3 8.40 17.70 8.34
C ASP A 3 7.82 16.42 7.71
N ASP A 4 6.95 16.57 6.69
CA ASP A 4 6.63 15.52 5.71
C ASP A 4 7.89 15.28 4.86
N GLY A 5 8.96 14.83 5.52
CA GLY A 5 10.15 14.27 4.89
C GLY A 5 9.69 13.15 3.97
N ASP A 6 9.70 13.46 2.67
CA ASP A 6 8.89 12.90 1.60
C ASP A 6 8.76 11.38 1.70
N LEU A 7 7.52 10.85 1.76
CA LEU A 7 7.25 9.41 1.65
C LEU A 7 8.13 8.78 0.57
N TRP A 8 8.26 9.45 -0.58
CA TRP A 8 9.05 8.97 -1.71
C TRP A 8 10.55 8.97 -1.45
N GLN A 9 11.08 9.91 -0.67
CA GLN A 9 12.46 9.86 -0.19
C GLN A 9 12.68 8.63 0.71
N SER A 10 11.71 8.29 1.57
CA SER A 10 11.79 7.08 2.39
C SER A 10 11.73 5.81 1.52
N ILE A 11 10.86 5.79 0.50
CA ILE A 11 10.80 4.69 -0.47
C ILE A 11 12.11 4.55 -1.26
N GLU A 12 12.76 5.64 -1.63
CA GLU A 12 14.08 5.63 -2.28
C GLU A 12 15.14 5.04 -1.37
N HIS A 13 15.20 5.45 -0.11
CA HIS A 13 16.13 4.86 0.86
C HIS A 13 15.90 3.35 1.05
N LEU A 14 14.64 2.90 1.09
CA LEU A 14 14.29 1.48 1.17
C LEU A 14 14.73 0.71 -0.09
N GLN A 15 14.50 1.28 -1.28
CA GLN A 15 14.96 0.72 -2.54
C GLN A 15 16.48 0.55 -2.58
N ASP A 16 17.21 1.58 -2.18
CA ASP A 16 18.67 1.56 -2.14
C ASP A 16 19.20 0.51 -1.17
N TRP A 17 18.57 0.39 0.01
CA TRP A 17 18.91 -0.64 0.98
C TRP A 17 18.65 -2.05 0.44
N LEU A 18 17.50 -2.26 -0.21
CA LEU A 18 17.15 -3.53 -0.83
C LEU A 18 18.11 -3.91 -1.96
N ALA A 19 18.49 -2.96 -2.83
CA ALA A 19 19.45 -3.17 -3.91
C ALA A 19 20.83 -3.56 -3.37
N ARG A 20 21.30 -2.89 -2.30
CA ARG A 20 22.58 -3.24 -1.63
C ARG A 20 22.56 -4.63 -1.00
N THR A 21 21.41 -5.07 -0.50
CA THR A 21 21.26 -6.37 0.17
C THR A 21 21.13 -7.51 -0.85
N GLN A 22 20.77 -7.21 -2.11
CA GLN A 22 20.48 -8.17 -3.16
C GLN A 22 21.11 -7.75 -4.51
N PRO A 23 22.44 -7.54 -4.58
CA PRO A 23 23.09 -6.84 -5.71
C PRO A 23 23.04 -7.62 -7.03
N ASP A 24 23.02 -8.95 -6.98
CA ASP A 24 23.14 -9.81 -8.16
C ASP A 24 21.78 -10.26 -8.74
N ARG A 25 20.67 -9.73 -8.22
CA ARG A 25 19.34 -10.19 -8.62
C ARG A 25 18.93 -9.60 -9.98
N PRO A 26 18.50 -10.43 -10.95
CA PRO A 26 17.94 -9.93 -12.22
C PRO A 26 16.74 -8.98 -12.01
N PRO A 27 16.58 -7.93 -12.83
CA PRO A 27 15.48 -6.98 -12.67
C PRO A 27 14.08 -7.61 -12.68
N GLN A 28 13.85 -8.60 -13.56
CA GLN A 28 12.57 -9.29 -13.67
C GLN A 28 12.24 -10.11 -12.42
N GLU A 29 13.25 -10.77 -11.84
CA GLU A 29 13.10 -11.53 -10.59
C GLU A 29 12.85 -10.58 -9.42
N THR A 30 13.55 -9.44 -9.36
CA THR A 30 13.31 -8.41 -8.35
C THR A 30 11.87 -7.93 -8.39
N LEU A 31 11.36 -7.60 -9.57
CA LEU A 31 9.98 -7.17 -9.74
C LEU A 31 8.98 -8.25 -9.31
N LEU A 32 9.19 -9.50 -9.72
CA LEU A 32 8.34 -10.62 -9.32
C LEU A 32 8.27 -10.74 -7.80
N LEU A 33 9.40 -10.64 -7.11
CA LEU A 33 9.44 -10.75 -5.65
C LEU A 33 8.78 -9.56 -4.95
N ARG A 34 8.81 -8.35 -5.52
CA ARG A 34 8.00 -7.23 -4.99
C ARG A 34 6.51 -7.47 -5.09
N MET A 35 6.05 -8.08 -6.19
CA MET A 35 4.64 -8.43 -6.35
C MET A 35 4.22 -9.56 -5.40
N LEU A 36 5.11 -10.53 -5.16
CA LEU A 36 4.87 -11.59 -4.19
C LEU A 36 4.81 -11.05 -2.76
N LYS A 37 5.75 -10.17 -2.37
CA LYS A 37 5.72 -9.52 -1.06
C LYS A 37 4.46 -8.68 -0.87
N LEU A 38 4.00 -7.96 -1.89
CA LEU A 38 2.71 -7.26 -1.82
C LEU A 38 1.53 -8.20 -1.52
N SER A 39 1.53 -9.40 -2.12
CA SER A 39 0.49 -10.40 -1.84
C SER A 39 0.57 -10.97 -0.42
N GLU A 40 1.79 -11.10 0.11
CA GLU A 40 2.06 -11.49 1.50
C GLU A 40 1.47 -10.46 2.48
N GLU A 41 1.76 -9.16 2.31
CA GLU A 41 1.23 -8.11 3.19
C GLU A 41 -0.30 -8.06 3.19
N VAL A 42 -0.94 -8.27 2.03
CA VAL A 42 -2.41 -8.34 1.95
C VAL A 42 -2.95 -9.55 2.74
N GLY A 43 -2.21 -10.65 2.75
CA GLY A 43 -2.52 -11.82 3.58
C GLY A 43 -2.39 -11.53 5.07
N GLU A 44 -1.38 -10.77 5.48
CA GLU A 44 -1.17 -10.36 6.87
C GLU A 44 -2.27 -9.41 7.34
N VAL A 45 -2.73 -8.46 6.51
CA VAL A 45 -3.95 -7.67 6.80
C VAL A 45 -5.15 -8.58 7.05
N ALA A 46 -5.35 -9.60 6.22
CA ALA A 46 -6.47 -10.53 6.39
C ALA A 46 -6.36 -11.32 7.69
N GLU A 47 -5.16 -11.80 8.04
CA GLU A 47 -4.90 -12.47 9.32
C GLU A 47 -5.15 -11.56 10.52
N ALA A 48 -4.67 -10.32 10.48
CA ALA A 48 -4.87 -9.33 11.52
C ALA A 48 -6.36 -9.02 11.72
N VAL A 49 -7.13 -8.84 10.64
CA VAL A 49 -8.58 -8.61 10.72
C VAL A 49 -9.30 -9.81 11.34
N ILE A 50 -8.99 -11.04 10.90
CA ILE A 50 -9.57 -12.27 11.46
C ILE A 50 -9.25 -12.37 12.95
N GLY A 51 -8.02 -12.04 13.33
CA GLY A 51 -7.58 -12.02 14.73
C GLY A 51 -8.26 -10.94 15.56
N ALA A 52 -8.44 -9.73 15.03
CA ALA A 52 -9.05 -8.60 15.74
C ALA A 52 -10.57 -8.76 15.92
N THR A 53 -11.22 -9.45 14.97
CA THR A 53 -12.66 -9.72 15.00
C THR A 53 -13.01 -11.04 15.69
N GLY A 54 -12.00 -11.80 16.14
CA GLY A 54 -12.18 -13.08 16.83
C GLY A 54 -12.82 -14.17 15.97
N GLN A 55 -12.77 -14.04 14.64
CA GLN A 55 -13.45 -14.95 13.70
C GLN A 55 -12.79 -16.33 13.62
N ASN A 56 -11.60 -16.50 14.20
CA ASN A 56 -10.96 -17.82 14.34
C ASN A 56 -11.43 -18.51 15.63
N PRO A 57 -12.33 -19.53 15.56
CA PRO A 57 -12.90 -20.16 16.75
C PRO A 57 -11.87 -20.90 17.61
N ARG A 58 -10.69 -21.22 17.06
CA ARG A 58 -9.61 -21.91 17.77
C ARG A 58 -8.70 -20.96 18.55
N LYS A 59 -8.64 -19.68 18.19
CA LYS A 59 -7.73 -18.69 18.78
C LYS A 59 -8.44 -17.53 19.49
N GLY A 60 -9.73 -17.31 19.24
CA GLY A 60 -10.44 -16.15 19.76
C GLY A 60 -9.85 -14.84 19.21
N VAL A 61 -9.91 -13.76 20.00
CA VAL A 61 -9.26 -12.49 19.65
C VAL A 61 -7.76 -12.62 19.86
N SER A 62 -6.98 -12.53 18.78
CA SER A 62 -5.51 -12.68 18.81
C SER A 62 -4.74 -11.44 18.36
N HIS A 63 -5.44 -10.49 17.73
CA HIS A 63 -4.89 -9.24 17.24
C HIS A 63 -5.77 -8.08 17.69
N THR A 64 -5.27 -6.88 17.52
CA THR A 64 -5.93 -5.61 17.78
C THR A 64 -6.19 -4.88 16.45
N TRP A 65 -7.03 -3.84 16.51
CA TRP A 65 -7.17 -2.94 15.35
C TRP A 65 -5.93 -2.08 15.10
N ASP A 66 -5.00 -1.98 16.07
CA ASP A 66 -3.69 -1.38 15.83
C ASP A 66 -2.82 -2.25 14.93
N ASP A 67 -2.87 -3.57 15.12
CA ASP A 67 -2.17 -4.52 14.24
C ASP A 67 -2.70 -4.39 12.80
N VAL A 68 -4.03 -4.34 12.62
CA VAL A 68 -4.63 -4.09 11.29
C VAL A 68 -4.14 -2.79 10.66
N ARG A 69 -3.98 -1.72 11.45
CA ARG A 69 -3.45 -0.44 10.95
C ARG A 69 -1.99 -0.57 10.52
N ALA A 70 -1.17 -1.30 11.28
CA ALA A 70 0.22 -1.56 10.93
C ALA A 70 0.33 -2.33 9.61
N GLU A 71 -0.42 -3.43 9.45
CA GLU A 71 -0.39 -4.23 8.23
C GLU A 71 -0.87 -3.42 6.99
N LEU A 72 -1.84 -2.53 7.16
CA LEU A 72 -2.27 -1.64 6.08
C LEU A 72 -1.16 -0.65 5.67
N CYS A 73 -0.37 -0.16 6.62
CA CYS A 73 0.80 0.66 6.32
C CYS A 73 1.85 -0.16 5.55
N ASP A 74 2.08 -1.41 5.93
CA ASP A 74 3.03 -2.29 5.24
C ASP A 74 2.60 -2.61 3.80
N VAL A 75 1.30 -2.77 3.55
CA VAL A 75 0.74 -2.85 2.19
C VAL A 75 1.04 -1.56 1.38
N ILE A 76 0.79 -0.39 1.97
CA ILE A 76 1.02 0.91 1.28
C ILE A 76 2.50 1.07 0.92
N ILE A 77 3.39 0.81 1.88
CA ILE A 77 4.84 0.92 1.70
C ILE A 77 5.30 -0.08 0.64
N THR A 78 4.89 -1.34 0.73
CA THR A 78 5.28 -2.39 -0.20
C THR A 78 4.77 -2.12 -1.62
N ALA A 79 3.55 -1.60 -1.77
CA ALA A 79 3.03 -1.17 -3.06
C ALA A 79 3.82 -0.01 -3.65
N ALA A 80 4.22 0.98 -2.83
CA ALA A 80 5.03 2.10 -3.29
C ALA A 80 6.44 1.66 -3.72
N VAL A 81 7.09 0.75 -2.96
CA VAL A 81 8.37 0.13 -3.35
C VAL A 81 8.23 -0.61 -4.68
N ALA A 82 7.17 -1.40 -4.85
CA ALA A 82 6.90 -2.13 -6.09
C ALA A 82 6.70 -1.19 -7.29
N LEU A 83 5.97 -0.09 -7.11
CA LEU A 83 5.80 0.93 -8.15
C LEU A 83 7.13 1.59 -8.51
N ARG A 84 7.98 1.89 -7.52
CA ARG A 84 9.32 2.43 -7.73
C ARG A 84 10.27 1.44 -8.42
N THR A 85 10.04 0.14 -8.26
CA THR A 85 10.77 -0.91 -9.00
C THR A 85 10.35 -0.94 -10.47
N LEU A 86 9.08 -0.68 -10.77
CA LEU A 86 8.56 -0.61 -12.14
C LEU A 86 8.96 0.66 -12.89
N SER A 87 9.05 1.79 -12.18
CA SER A 87 9.30 3.08 -12.79
C SER A 87 10.10 4.01 -11.87
N PRO A 88 11.11 4.72 -12.39
CA PRO A 88 11.76 5.80 -11.65
C PRO A 88 10.82 6.96 -11.32
N ASP A 89 9.77 7.18 -12.12
CA ASP A 89 8.82 8.29 -11.99
C ASP A 89 7.63 7.96 -11.08
N ALA A 90 7.79 6.99 -10.17
CA ALA A 90 6.71 6.43 -9.35
C ALA A 90 5.92 7.49 -8.57
N GLN A 91 6.59 8.51 -8.03
CA GLN A 91 5.94 9.62 -7.32
C GLN A 91 4.98 10.38 -8.23
N GLN A 92 5.38 10.69 -9.46
CA GLN A 92 4.55 11.40 -10.42
C GLN A 92 3.38 10.53 -10.88
N ILE A 93 3.64 9.24 -11.16
CA ILE A 93 2.61 8.27 -11.56
C ILE A 93 1.54 8.16 -10.47
N PHE A 94 1.95 7.97 -9.22
CA PHE A 94 1.04 7.87 -8.08
C PHE A 94 0.22 9.14 -7.89
N THR A 95 0.89 10.30 -7.85
CA THR A 95 0.23 11.60 -7.61
C THR A 95 -0.80 11.92 -8.71
N THR A 96 -0.44 11.66 -9.97
CA THR A 96 -1.35 11.84 -11.11
C THR A 96 -2.54 10.89 -11.02
N HIS A 97 -2.30 9.62 -10.67
CA HIS A 97 -3.36 8.64 -10.51
C HIS A 97 -4.31 9.01 -9.37
N LEU A 98 -3.76 9.41 -8.22
CA LEU A 98 -4.53 9.82 -7.04
C LEU A 98 -5.41 11.03 -7.35
N ALA A 99 -4.84 12.09 -7.95
CA ALA A 99 -5.58 13.29 -8.34
C ALA A 99 -6.78 12.96 -9.24
N ARG A 100 -6.59 12.06 -10.21
CA ARG A 100 -7.66 11.60 -11.11
C ARG A 100 -8.76 10.81 -10.38
N VAL A 101 -8.40 9.97 -9.40
CA VAL A 101 -9.38 9.23 -8.60
C VAL A 101 -10.17 10.19 -7.69
N THR A 102 -9.50 11.16 -7.08
CA THR A 102 -10.13 12.21 -6.25
C THR A 102 -11.08 13.10 -7.05
N ALA A 103 -10.71 13.51 -8.26
CA ALA A 103 -11.61 14.30 -9.12
C ALA A 103 -12.90 13.52 -9.44
N ARG A 104 -12.76 12.23 -9.78
CA ARG A 104 -13.91 11.36 -10.08
C ARG A 104 -14.90 11.19 -8.92
N SER A 105 -14.41 11.12 -7.68
CA SER A 105 -15.32 10.99 -6.52
C SER A 105 -16.16 12.26 -6.33
N GLN A 106 -15.59 13.43 -6.61
CA GLN A 106 -16.28 14.71 -6.49
C GLN A 106 -17.34 14.91 -7.61
N GLU A 107 -17.06 14.48 -8.83
CA GLU A 107 -18.03 14.52 -9.94
C GLU A 107 -19.26 13.64 -9.65
N SER A 108 -19.04 12.47 -9.04
CA SER A 108 -20.10 11.52 -8.69
C SER A 108 -21.04 12.07 -7.62
N ASP A 109 -20.53 12.87 -6.68
CA ASP A 109 -21.33 13.55 -5.65
C ASP A 109 -22.20 14.70 -6.21
N THR A 110 -21.76 15.36 -7.28
CA THR A 110 -22.52 16.45 -7.92
C THR A 110 -23.64 15.97 -8.85
N ALA A 111 -23.64 14.69 -9.25
CA ALA A 111 -24.59 14.13 -10.21
C ALA A 111 -25.95 13.69 -9.61
N THR A 112 -26.24 13.98 -8.33
CA THR A 112 -27.58 13.73 -7.74
C THR A 112 -28.27 15.00 -7.23
N PRO A 113 -29.00 15.73 -8.09
CA PRO A 113 -30.20 16.46 -7.68
C PRO A 113 -31.39 15.49 -7.72
N GLY A 114 -32.08 15.35 -6.58
CA GLY A 114 -33.15 14.38 -6.38
C GLY A 114 -34.25 14.39 -7.45
N LYS A 115 -34.71 13.19 -7.81
CA LYS A 115 -35.99 13.02 -8.50
C LYS A 115 -37.09 13.10 -7.43
N PRO A 116 -38.04 14.04 -7.50
CA PRO A 116 -39.16 14.05 -6.57
C PRO A 116 -40.12 12.89 -6.89
N LEU A 117 -40.83 12.49 -5.83
CA LEU A 117 -41.74 11.34 -5.68
C LEU A 117 -42.63 11.04 -6.89
#